data_AF-A0A8T0TBR7-F1
#
_entry.id   AF-A0A8T0TBR7-F1
#
_cell.length_a   1.000
_cell.length_b   1.000
_cell.length_c   1.000
_cell.angle_alpha   90.00
_cell.angle_beta   90.00
_cell.angle_gamma   90.00
#
_symmetry.space_group_name_H-M   'P 1'
#
loop_
_entity.id
_entity.type
_entity.pdbx_description
1 polymer ?
#
loop_
_entity_poly.entity_id
_entity_poly.type
_entity_poly.pdbx_seq_one_letter_code
_entity_poly.pdbx_strand_id
1 'polypeptide(L)'
;MGIDGGDEKRTRFPCLDRVRYMVTAVVVVLTVAVAVMVITVIVHRPEDIELSILHGHIEASTLWRQSEIPFSSAPRYQFRRRRRHHHRPCDEIKPVDNDDAAGSSDISCAGESGLPSTIVTYEAAASVEFAVTLSAYNPSGRADINCTGITLRVVDMPDLARNTTGAMEVVRFPLPRGFLVRRRSSHAVRRWVRVTDARVLAYLASTYAGRTSFPATVQVNVSVALVTTVVKRTTNPKNVNHWCSVVTVGLDEPSTTADAVRCWAGEEPPYLFGSVLSAPPPAS
;
A
#
# COMPACT_ATOMS: atom_id res chain seq x y z
N MET A 1 -102.25 27.05 -10.29
CA MET A 1 -101.88 27.24 -8.87
C MET A 1 -100.75 26.28 -8.56
N GLY A 2 -99.54 26.80 -8.44
CA GLY A 2 -98.37 26.04 -8.02
C GLY A 2 -98.26 26.02 -6.49
N ILE A 3 -97.61 24.99 -5.98
CA ILE A 3 -96.91 25.03 -4.68
C ILE A 3 -95.56 24.35 -4.92
N ASP A 4 -94.55 25.20 -5.11
CA ASP A 4 -93.14 24.92 -4.85
C ASP A 4 -92.93 24.66 -3.36
N GLY A 5 -91.96 23.80 -3.03
CA GLY A 5 -91.47 23.73 -1.66
C GLY A 5 -90.48 22.61 -1.42
N GLY A 6 -89.18 22.90 -1.60
CA GLY A 6 -88.14 22.06 -1.02
C GLY A 6 -86.78 22.09 -1.70
N ASP A 7 -86.31 23.26 -2.14
CA ASP A 7 -84.94 23.41 -2.64
C ASP A 7 -83.96 23.33 -1.45
N GLU A 8 -83.40 22.14 -1.22
CA GLU A 8 -82.38 21.82 -0.23
C GLU A 8 -81.07 22.52 -0.58
N LYS A 9 -80.97 23.81 -0.26
CA LYS A 9 -79.71 24.57 -0.38
C LYS A 9 -78.73 24.12 0.68
N ARG A 10 -77.97 23.06 0.39
CA ARG A 10 -76.69 22.77 1.04
C ARG A 10 -75.74 23.94 0.80
N THR A 11 -75.67 24.85 1.76
CA THR A 11 -74.63 25.86 1.87
C THR A 11 -73.29 25.16 2.15
N ARG A 12 -72.67 24.61 1.11
CA ARG A 12 -71.27 24.18 1.16
C ARG A 12 -70.42 25.42 1.38
N PHE A 13 -70.00 25.63 2.62
CA PHE A 13 -69.10 26.70 3.03
C PHE A 13 -67.85 26.68 2.13
N PRO A 14 -67.69 27.65 1.21
CA PRO A 14 -66.58 27.66 0.25
C PRO A 14 -65.22 27.77 0.96
N CYS A 15 -65.21 28.37 2.15
CA CYS A 15 -64.04 28.46 3.02
C CYS A 15 -63.55 27.07 3.46
N LEU A 16 -64.45 26.12 3.73
CA LEU A 16 -64.08 24.81 4.24
C LEU A 16 -63.48 23.92 3.13
N ASP A 17 -64.01 24.01 1.90
CA ASP A 17 -63.41 23.36 0.74
C ASP A 17 -62.04 23.94 0.42
N ARG A 18 -61.88 25.27 0.45
CA ARG A 18 -60.58 25.92 0.19
C ARG A 18 -59.53 25.54 1.24
N VAL A 19 -59.91 25.45 2.51
CA VAL A 19 -59.03 24.97 3.59
C VAL A 19 -58.63 23.51 3.37
N ARG A 20 -59.57 22.63 3.00
CA ARG A 20 -59.25 21.22 2.70
C ARG A 20 -58.26 21.08 1.55
N TYR A 21 -58.43 21.85 0.47
CA TYR A 21 -57.48 21.86 -0.65
C TYR A 21 -56.07 22.30 -0.22
N MET A 22 -55.97 23.39 0.55
CA MET A 22 -54.68 23.87 1.07
C MET A 22 -53.99 22.82 1.95
N VAL A 23 -54.73 22.20 2.87
CA VAL A 23 -54.19 21.13 3.72
C VAL A 23 -53.73 19.95 2.89
N THR A 24 -54.51 19.49 1.90
CA THR A 24 -54.09 18.38 1.03
C THR A 24 -52.86 18.73 0.21
N ALA A 25 -52.75 19.95 -0.32
CA ALA A 25 -51.58 20.39 -1.07
C ALA A 25 -50.32 20.39 -0.19
N VAL A 26 -50.42 20.92 1.03
CA VAL A 26 -49.30 20.90 2.00
C VAL A 26 -48.90 19.48 2.34
N VAL A 27 -49.85 18.59 2.63
CA VAL A 27 -49.56 17.18 2.93
C VAL A 27 -48.87 16.51 1.75
N VAL A 28 -49.37 16.69 0.53
CA VAL A 28 -48.76 16.11 -0.69
C VAL A 28 -47.33 16.60 -0.85
N VAL A 29 -47.09 17.92 -0.76
CA VAL A 29 -45.75 18.50 -0.85
C VAL A 29 -44.83 17.94 0.24
N LEU A 30 -45.32 17.81 1.47
CA LEU A 30 -44.55 17.25 2.58
C LEU A 30 -44.19 15.78 2.33
N THR A 31 -45.14 14.96 1.87
CA THR A 31 -44.88 13.55 1.53
C THR A 31 -43.88 13.42 0.39
N VAL A 32 -43.98 14.25 -0.66
CA VAL A 32 -43.02 14.26 -1.76
C VAL A 32 -41.64 14.69 -1.25
N ALA A 33 -41.57 15.74 -0.43
CA ALA A 33 -40.31 16.21 0.15
C ALA A 33 -39.66 15.15 1.04
N VAL A 34 -40.43 14.46 1.89
CA VAL A 34 -39.94 13.34 2.71
C VAL A 34 -39.50 12.18 1.83
N ALA A 35 -40.27 11.80 0.81
CA ALA A 35 -39.87 10.73 -0.11
C ALA A 35 -38.57 11.08 -0.84
N VAL A 36 -38.43 12.31 -1.34
CA VAL A 36 -37.20 12.81 -1.98
C VAL A 36 -36.06 12.83 -0.98
N MET A 37 -36.25 13.33 0.24
CA MET A 37 -35.23 13.35 1.28
C MET A 37 -34.78 11.94 1.68
N VAL A 38 -35.72 11.00 1.83
CA VAL A 38 -35.42 9.59 2.11
C VAL A 38 -34.65 8.98 0.95
N ILE A 39 -35.05 9.25 -0.30
CA ILE A 39 -34.34 8.78 -1.49
C ILE A 39 -32.95 9.43 -1.56
N THR A 40 -32.79 10.73 -1.33
CA THR A 40 -31.48 11.38 -1.39
C THR A 40 -30.59 10.92 -0.25
N VAL A 41 -31.08 10.80 0.97
CA VAL A 41 -30.28 10.35 2.12
C VAL A 41 -29.94 8.85 2.04
N ILE A 42 -30.87 7.99 1.61
CA ILE A 42 -30.63 6.54 1.55
C ILE A 42 -29.91 6.13 0.26
N VAL A 43 -30.21 6.77 -0.87
CA VAL A 43 -29.64 6.41 -2.19
C VAL A 43 -28.40 7.24 -2.51
N HIS A 44 -28.25 8.46 -1.99
CA HIS A 44 -27.09 9.34 -2.27
C HIS A 44 -26.14 9.54 -1.09
N ARG A 45 -26.30 8.84 0.04
CA ARG A 45 -25.12 8.66 0.91
C ARG A 45 -24.21 7.66 0.22
N PRO A 46 -23.05 8.07 -0.33
CA PRO A 46 -22.07 7.09 -0.76
C PRO A 46 -21.72 6.29 0.48
N GLU A 47 -22.09 5.01 0.50
CA GLU A 47 -21.50 4.12 1.47
C GLU A 47 -20.06 3.91 1.02
N ASP A 48 -19.15 4.43 1.84
CA ASP A 48 -17.74 4.39 1.53
C ASP A 48 -17.27 2.95 1.52
N ILE A 49 -16.70 2.54 0.38
CA ILE A 49 -16.03 1.26 0.28
C ILE A 49 -14.74 1.30 1.10
N GLU A 50 -14.51 0.27 1.90
CA GLU A 50 -13.27 0.15 2.65
C GLU A 50 -12.26 -0.62 1.81
N LEU A 51 -11.18 0.06 1.40
CA LEU A 51 -10.09 -0.56 0.65
C LEU A 51 -8.93 -0.87 1.60
N SER A 52 -8.22 -1.96 1.34
CA SER A 52 -6.98 -2.30 2.04
C SER A 52 -6.02 -3.09 1.17
N ILE A 53 -4.72 -2.97 1.46
CA ILE A 53 -3.69 -3.86 0.92
C ILE A 53 -3.57 -5.04 1.88
N LEU A 54 -3.88 -6.23 1.39
CA LEU A 54 -3.92 -7.44 2.21
C LEU A 54 -2.49 -7.75 2.71
N HIS A 55 -2.37 -8.06 4.01
CA HIS A 55 -1.09 -8.24 4.72
C HIS A 55 -0.14 -7.02 4.69
N GLY A 56 -0.57 -5.87 4.16
CA GLY A 56 0.28 -4.69 4.05
C GLY A 56 1.51 -4.89 3.17
N HIS A 57 1.46 -5.82 2.21
CA HIS A 57 2.63 -6.29 1.49
C HIS A 57 2.43 -6.31 -0.02
N ILE A 58 3.49 -5.95 -0.75
CA ILE A 58 3.63 -6.08 -2.19
C ILE A 58 4.82 -7.00 -2.43
N GLU A 59 4.56 -8.11 -3.08
CA GLU A 59 5.58 -9.11 -3.39
C GLU A 59 6.39 -8.68 -4.60
N ALA A 60 7.68 -8.99 -4.61
CA ALA A 60 8.59 -8.78 -5.72
C ALA A 60 9.36 -10.07 -6.01
N SER A 61 9.45 -10.50 -7.28
CA SER A 61 10.15 -11.73 -7.65
C SER A 61 11.67 -11.66 -7.45
N THR A 62 12.24 -10.48 -7.69
CA THR A 62 13.64 -10.12 -7.54
C THR A 62 13.70 -8.60 -7.46
N LEU A 63 14.71 -8.01 -6.81
CA LEU A 63 14.87 -6.54 -6.78
C LEU A 63 16.20 -6.12 -7.41
N TRP A 64 17.22 -6.98 -7.33
CA TRP A 64 18.55 -6.83 -7.94
C TRP A 64 19.20 -8.20 -8.11
N ARG A 65 20.27 -8.23 -8.89
CA ARG A 65 21.16 -9.39 -9.02
C ARG A 65 22.29 -9.29 -8.00
N GLN A 66 22.53 -10.37 -7.28
CA GLN A 66 23.69 -10.52 -6.40
C GLN A 66 24.79 -11.30 -7.12
N SER A 67 26.04 -10.83 -7.02
CA SER A 67 27.22 -11.54 -7.49
C SER A 67 28.25 -11.62 -6.37
N GLU A 68 28.84 -12.80 -6.19
CA GLU A 68 29.87 -13.08 -5.20
C GLU A 68 31.22 -13.21 -5.90
N ILE A 69 32.18 -12.36 -5.51
CA ILE A 69 33.54 -12.42 -6.03
C ILE A 69 34.43 -13.01 -4.91
N PRO A 70 34.93 -14.25 -5.08
CA PRO A 70 35.84 -14.83 -4.10
C PRO A 70 37.19 -14.10 -4.14
N PHE A 71 37.59 -13.52 -3.01
CA PHE A 71 38.90 -12.89 -2.90
C PHE A 71 39.97 -13.98 -2.72
N SER A 72 40.67 -14.30 -3.80
CA SER A 72 41.88 -15.13 -3.70
C SER A 72 42.97 -14.28 -3.03
N SER A 73 43.25 -14.53 -1.75
CA SER A 73 44.42 -13.94 -1.11
C SER A 73 45.67 -14.19 -1.96
N ALA A 74 46.43 -13.14 -2.26
CA ALA A 74 47.64 -13.22 -3.07
C ALA A 74 48.62 -14.26 -2.48
N PRO A 75 49.43 -14.95 -3.32
CA PRO A 75 50.35 -15.96 -2.83
C PRO A 75 51.30 -15.35 -1.79
N ARG A 76 51.29 -15.89 -0.57
CA ARG A 76 52.28 -15.60 0.46
C ARG A 76 53.66 -15.75 -0.16
N TYR A 77 54.38 -14.63 -0.33
CA TYR A 77 55.81 -14.65 -0.61
C TYR A 77 56.49 -15.33 0.58
N GLN A 78 56.77 -16.63 0.46
CA GLN A 78 57.53 -17.35 1.47
C GLN A 78 58.98 -16.87 1.41
N PHE A 79 59.31 -15.91 2.26
CA PHE A 79 60.70 -15.55 2.51
C PHE A 79 61.36 -16.73 3.22
N ARG A 80 62.06 -17.57 2.46
CA ARG A 80 62.92 -18.66 2.97
C ARG A 80 64.02 -18.04 3.84
N ARG A 81 63.76 -17.86 5.14
CA ARG A 81 64.84 -17.61 6.11
C ARG A 81 65.57 -18.92 6.35
N ARG A 82 66.73 -19.05 5.70
CA ARG A 82 67.75 -20.05 6.02
C ARG A 82 68.09 -19.96 7.50
N ARG A 83 67.93 -21.08 8.21
CA ARG A 83 68.50 -21.29 9.54
C ARG A 83 70.00 -21.01 9.48
N ARG A 84 70.48 -20.06 10.29
CA ARG A 84 71.85 -20.08 10.81
C ARG A 84 71.79 -19.84 12.31
N HIS A 85 72.28 -20.83 13.04
CA HIS A 85 72.69 -20.71 14.43
C HIS A 85 73.67 -19.53 14.58
N HIS A 86 73.45 -18.68 15.57
CA HIS A 86 74.48 -18.28 16.53
C HIS A 86 73.88 -17.51 17.71
N HIS A 87 74.29 -17.95 18.91
CA HIS A 87 74.20 -17.29 20.20
C HIS A 87 74.45 -15.77 20.17
N ARG A 88 73.68 -15.02 20.97
CA ARG A 88 74.23 -14.26 22.11
C ARG A 88 73.13 -13.79 23.09
N PRO A 89 73.44 -13.72 24.39
CA PRO A 89 72.49 -13.37 25.45
C PRO A 89 72.47 -11.86 25.68
N CYS A 90 71.33 -11.34 26.13
CA CYS A 90 71.26 -10.04 26.79
C CYS A 90 70.80 -10.28 28.22
N ASP A 91 71.69 -10.00 29.16
CA ASP A 91 71.40 -9.91 30.59
C ASP A 91 70.56 -8.65 30.89
N GLU A 92 69.57 -8.88 31.77
CA GLU A 92 69.22 -8.09 32.95
C GLU A 92 68.86 -6.60 32.81
N ILE A 93 67.55 -6.32 32.86
CA ILE A 93 67.02 -5.24 33.71
C ILE A 93 65.85 -5.82 34.53
N LYS A 94 66.00 -5.81 35.86
CA LYS A 94 65.06 -6.29 36.87
C LYS A 94 63.72 -5.53 36.85
N PRO A 95 62.58 -6.20 37.09
CA PRO A 95 61.38 -5.54 37.58
C PRO A 95 61.38 -5.47 39.12
N VAL A 96 60.92 -4.35 39.64
CA VAL A 96 60.67 -4.10 41.07
C VAL A 96 59.58 -5.05 41.57
N ASP A 97 59.80 -5.54 42.79
CA ASP A 97 58.99 -6.48 43.56
C ASP A 97 57.50 -6.12 43.63
N ASN A 98 56.64 -7.15 43.53
CA ASN A 98 55.67 -7.48 44.57
C ASN A 98 55.00 -8.83 44.27
N ASP A 99 54.85 -9.60 45.34
CA ASP A 99 54.52 -11.01 45.41
C ASP A 99 53.07 -11.35 45.02
N ASP A 100 52.87 -12.44 44.28
CA ASP A 100 52.30 -13.69 44.81
C ASP A 100 51.73 -14.61 43.70
N ALA A 101 52.30 -15.81 43.70
CA ALA A 101 51.85 -17.12 43.26
C ALA A 101 50.66 -17.31 42.28
N ALA A 102 51.01 -18.09 41.25
CA ALA A 102 50.29 -19.27 40.73
C ALA A 102 49.57 -19.11 39.38
N GLY A 103 50.05 -19.88 38.40
CA GLY A 103 49.16 -20.49 37.41
C GLY A 103 49.58 -20.35 35.96
N SER A 104 50.39 -21.31 35.52
CA SER A 104 50.31 -21.97 34.21
C SER A 104 50.58 -21.17 32.93
N SER A 105 51.64 -21.62 32.27
CA SER A 105 51.78 -21.71 30.81
C SER A 105 50.45 -21.88 30.07
N ASP A 106 50.29 -21.18 28.94
CA ASP A 106 50.29 -21.88 27.65
C ASP A 106 50.57 -20.94 26.47
N ILE A 107 51.58 -21.34 25.71
CA ILE A 107 51.83 -20.92 24.33
C ILE A 107 50.67 -21.45 23.50
N SER A 108 49.89 -20.55 22.91
CA SER A 108 48.95 -20.88 21.85
C SER A 108 49.22 -20.01 20.63
N CYS A 109 49.95 -20.60 19.69
CA CYS A 109 50.03 -20.16 18.30
C CYS A 109 48.62 -20.23 17.68
N ALA A 110 47.89 -19.13 17.65
CA ALA A 110 46.72 -19.01 16.78
C ALA A 110 47.20 -18.53 15.40
N GLY A 111 47.41 -19.49 14.50
CA GLY A 111 47.39 -19.21 13.07
C GLY A 111 45.96 -18.80 12.72
N GLU A 112 45.76 -17.50 12.51
CA GLU A 112 44.49 -16.96 12.05
C GLU A 112 44.21 -17.52 10.65
N SER A 113 43.32 -18.51 10.61
CA SER A 113 42.74 -19.07 9.40
C SER A 113 42.10 -17.94 8.62
N GLY A 114 42.75 -17.53 7.53
CA GLY A 114 42.19 -16.58 6.57
C GLY A 114 40.93 -17.18 5.97
N LEU A 115 39.78 -16.78 6.48
CA LEU A 115 38.53 -16.97 5.75
C LEU A 115 38.65 -16.23 4.42
N PRO A 116 38.19 -16.82 3.30
CA PRO A 116 38.04 -16.07 2.06
C PRO A 116 37.08 -14.91 2.33
N SER A 117 37.55 -13.68 2.17
CA SER A 117 36.66 -12.52 2.13
C SER A 117 35.87 -12.60 0.83
N THR A 118 34.55 -12.76 0.90
CA THR A 118 33.69 -12.66 -0.27
C THR A 118 33.22 -11.21 -0.42
N ILE A 119 33.48 -10.59 -1.57
CA ILE A 119 32.87 -9.29 -1.88
C ILE A 119 31.54 -9.56 -2.56
N VAL A 120 30.47 -9.00 -2.00
CA VAL A 120 29.12 -9.07 -2.57
C VAL A 120 28.87 -7.78 -3.35
N THR A 121 28.57 -7.90 -4.63
CA THR A 121 28.14 -6.79 -5.48
C THR A 121 26.68 -6.94 -5.86
N TYR A 122 25.98 -5.81 -5.95
CA TYR A 122 24.57 -5.75 -6.31
C TYR A 122 24.40 -4.94 -7.60
N GLU A 123 23.65 -5.50 -8.55
CA GLU A 123 23.37 -4.89 -9.85
C GLU A 123 21.87 -4.82 -10.12
N ALA A 124 21.43 -3.86 -10.93
CA ALA A 124 20.03 -3.76 -11.33
C ALA A 124 19.54 -5.06 -11.99
N ALA A 125 18.34 -5.51 -11.60
CA ALA A 125 17.68 -6.63 -12.26
C ALA A 125 17.32 -6.25 -13.71
N ALA A 126 17.20 -7.24 -14.60
CA ALA A 126 16.73 -7.01 -15.97
C ALA A 126 15.22 -6.76 -16.03
N SER A 127 14.47 -7.37 -15.10
CA SER A 127 13.04 -7.17 -14.92
C SER A 127 12.64 -7.59 -13.51
N VAL A 128 11.59 -6.96 -12.97
CA VAL A 128 11.01 -7.32 -11.68
C VAL A 128 9.52 -7.57 -11.85
N GLU A 129 9.02 -8.68 -11.32
CA GLU A 129 7.58 -8.93 -11.23
C GLU A 129 7.08 -8.56 -9.85
N PHE A 130 6.10 -7.65 -9.79
CA PHE A 130 5.44 -7.28 -8.56
C PHE A 130 4.05 -7.90 -8.47
N ALA A 131 3.63 -8.29 -7.26
CA ALA A 131 2.27 -8.75 -6.98
C ALA A 131 1.64 -7.91 -5.87
N VAL A 132 0.41 -7.46 -6.11
CA VAL A 132 -0.42 -6.78 -5.08
C VAL A 132 -1.73 -7.51 -4.89
N THR A 133 -2.21 -7.59 -3.65
CA THR A 133 -3.54 -8.08 -3.31
C THR A 133 -4.37 -6.94 -2.72
N LEU A 134 -5.33 -6.43 -3.51
CA LEU A 134 -6.27 -5.42 -3.07
C LEU A 134 -7.51 -6.10 -2.50
N SER A 135 -7.90 -5.72 -1.28
CA SER A 135 -9.16 -6.13 -0.66
C SER A 135 -10.12 -4.94 -0.62
N ALA A 136 -11.37 -5.21 -0.95
CA ALA A 136 -12.45 -4.24 -0.92
C ALA A 136 -13.58 -4.80 -0.06
N TYR A 137 -13.93 -4.10 1.01
CA TYR A 137 -15.01 -4.46 1.91
C TYR A 137 -16.17 -3.47 1.75
N ASN A 138 -17.37 -4.02 1.59
CA ASN A 138 -18.59 -3.27 1.51
C ASN A 138 -19.32 -3.33 2.87
N PRO A 139 -19.25 -2.26 3.69
CA PRO A 139 -19.96 -2.21 4.97
C PRO A 139 -21.49 -2.07 4.80
N SER A 140 -21.96 -1.74 3.60
CA SER A 140 -23.38 -1.55 3.30
C SER A 140 -24.21 -2.79 3.61
N GLY A 141 -25.35 -2.59 4.27
CA GLY A 141 -26.44 -3.56 4.30
C GLY A 141 -27.48 -3.36 3.19
N ARG A 142 -27.38 -2.29 2.39
CA ARG A 142 -28.46 -1.77 1.54
C ARG A 142 -28.20 -1.89 0.05
N ALA A 143 -26.95 -1.83 -0.40
CA ALA A 143 -26.60 -1.83 -1.81
C ALA A 143 -25.30 -2.61 -2.04
N ASP A 144 -25.21 -3.26 -3.20
CA ASP A 144 -23.94 -3.81 -3.66
C ASP A 144 -23.12 -2.66 -4.25
N ILE A 145 -21.79 -2.78 -4.23
CA ILE A 145 -20.90 -1.75 -4.76
C ILE A 145 -20.19 -2.32 -5.99
N ASN A 146 -20.33 -1.64 -7.13
CA ASN A 146 -19.60 -1.95 -8.34
C ASN A 146 -18.35 -1.08 -8.43
N CYS A 147 -17.18 -1.72 -8.51
CA CYS A 147 -15.89 -1.06 -8.62
C CYS A 147 -15.33 -1.27 -10.02
N THR A 148 -15.02 -0.19 -10.72
CA THR A 148 -14.47 -0.19 -12.08
C THR A 148 -13.32 0.79 -12.21
N GLY A 149 -12.55 0.74 -13.30
CA GLY A 149 -11.49 1.71 -13.57
C GLY A 149 -10.40 1.74 -12.51
N ILE A 150 -10.11 0.59 -11.90
CA ILE A 150 -9.22 0.50 -10.73
C ILE A 150 -7.77 0.55 -11.20
N THR A 151 -7.00 1.48 -10.64
CA THR A 151 -5.55 1.56 -10.84
C THR A 151 -4.85 1.75 -9.50
N LEU A 152 -3.81 0.95 -9.24
CA LEU A 152 -2.94 1.15 -8.09
C LEU A 152 -1.61 1.69 -8.58
N ARG A 153 -1.07 2.66 -7.86
CA ARG A 153 0.23 3.26 -8.12
C ARG A 153 1.06 3.15 -6.84
N VAL A 154 2.20 2.49 -6.93
CA VAL A 154 3.13 2.31 -5.82
C VAL A 154 4.21 3.35 -5.94
N VAL A 155 4.30 4.20 -4.94
CA VAL A 155 5.36 5.20 -4.79
C VAL A 155 6.20 4.78 -3.60
N ASP A 156 7.51 4.76 -3.76
CA ASP A 156 8.41 4.46 -2.67
C ASP A 156 8.31 5.49 -1.51
N MET A 157 8.95 5.14 -0.39
CA MET A 157 9.02 6.01 0.78
C MET A 157 10.41 5.89 1.42
N PRO A 158 11.49 6.37 0.78
CA PRO A 158 12.85 6.19 1.27
C PRO A 158 13.08 6.81 2.65
N ASP A 159 12.36 7.89 2.97
CA ASP A 159 12.34 8.51 4.31
C ASP A 159 10.99 8.28 4.99
N LEU A 160 11.02 7.52 6.09
CA LEU A 160 9.86 7.26 6.95
C LEU A 160 9.38 8.53 7.68
N ALA A 161 10.19 9.59 7.73
CA ALA A 161 9.79 10.90 8.23
C ALA A 161 8.80 11.63 7.31
N ARG A 162 8.32 10.96 6.24
CA ARG A 162 7.37 11.52 5.26
C ARG A 162 7.92 12.75 4.55
N ASN A 163 9.20 12.70 4.21
CA ASN A 163 9.82 13.64 3.28
C ASN A 163 10.10 12.87 1.98
N THR A 164 9.36 13.15 0.91
CA THR A 164 9.47 12.38 -0.35
C THR A 164 10.31 13.09 -1.40
N THR A 165 11.27 13.92 -0.97
CA THR A 165 12.25 14.51 -1.88
C THR A 165 13.02 13.37 -2.56
N GLY A 166 12.77 13.16 -3.86
CA GLY A 166 13.35 12.04 -4.61
C GLY A 166 12.53 10.74 -4.63
N ALA A 167 11.25 10.77 -4.24
CA ALA A 167 10.39 9.60 -4.41
C ALA A 167 10.21 9.22 -5.88
N MET A 168 10.24 7.91 -6.12
CA MET A 168 10.09 7.27 -7.40
C MET A 168 8.80 6.46 -7.43
N GLU A 169 8.07 6.60 -8.53
CA GLU A 169 7.00 5.65 -8.82
C GLU A 169 7.61 4.31 -9.25
N VAL A 170 7.34 3.26 -8.49
CA VAL A 170 7.94 1.94 -8.69
C VAL A 170 7.13 1.12 -9.71
N VAL A 171 5.80 1.10 -9.57
CA VAL A 171 4.95 0.25 -10.41
C VAL A 171 3.49 0.74 -10.42
N ARG A 172 2.82 0.53 -11.56
CA ARG A 172 1.36 0.69 -11.70
C ARG A 172 0.69 -0.64 -11.96
N PHE A 173 -0.40 -0.90 -11.24
CA PHE A 173 -1.27 -2.07 -11.43
C PHE A 173 -2.60 -1.65 -12.05
N PRO A 174 -2.78 -1.82 -13.37
CA PRO A 174 -4.10 -1.70 -13.97
C PRO A 174 -4.93 -2.95 -13.64
N LEU A 175 -6.14 -2.75 -13.11
CA LEU A 175 -7.15 -3.78 -12.93
C LEU A 175 -8.28 -3.52 -13.93
N PRO A 176 -8.17 -4.05 -15.17
CA PRO A 176 -9.09 -3.70 -16.25
C PRO A 176 -10.49 -4.29 -16.04
N ARG A 177 -10.59 -5.40 -15.32
CA ARG A 177 -11.87 -6.01 -14.94
C ARG A 177 -12.30 -5.43 -13.61
N GLY A 178 -13.43 -4.74 -13.62
CA GLY A 178 -14.12 -4.36 -12.40
C GLY A 178 -14.69 -5.58 -11.67
N PHE A 179 -15.14 -5.36 -10.45
CA PHE A 179 -15.77 -6.38 -9.63
C PHE A 179 -16.92 -5.80 -8.80
N LEU A 180 -17.87 -6.67 -8.48
CA LEU A 180 -19.01 -6.35 -7.62
C LEU A 180 -18.72 -6.84 -6.20
N VAL A 181 -18.76 -5.92 -5.23
CA VAL A 181 -18.67 -6.22 -3.81
C VAL A 181 -20.07 -6.26 -3.22
N ARG A 182 -20.53 -7.45 -2.85
CA ARG A 182 -21.87 -7.63 -2.27
C ARG A 182 -21.96 -6.94 -0.90
N ARG A 183 -23.17 -6.59 -0.49
CA ARG A 183 -23.46 -6.07 0.86
C ARG A 183 -22.83 -6.92 1.94
N ARG A 184 -22.25 -6.26 2.96
CA ARG A 184 -21.62 -6.89 4.13
C ARG A 184 -20.65 -8.00 3.76
N SER A 185 -19.90 -7.81 2.67
CA SER A 185 -18.96 -8.79 2.17
C SER A 185 -17.68 -8.13 1.70
N SER A 186 -16.64 -8.94 1.55
CA SER A 186 -15.37 -8.54 0.97
C SER A 186 -15.12 -9.23 -0.36
N HIS A 187 -14.36 -8.56 -1.22
CA HIS A 187 -13.81 -9.12 -2.44
C HIS A 187 -12.32 -8.79 -2.49
N ALA A 188 -11.48 -9.79 -2.74
CA ALA A 188 -10.05 -9.62 -2.86
C ALA A 188 -9.59 -10.02 -4.26
N VAL A 189 -8.67 -9.24 -4.82
CA VAL A 189 -8.11 -9.45 -6.14
C VAL A 189 -6.59 -9.33 -6.08
N ARG A 190 -5.90 -10.34 -6.62
CA ARG A 190 -4.44 -10.35 -6.75
C ARG A 190 -4.04 -10.06 -8.19
N ARG A 191 -3.04 -9.21 -8.39
CA ARG A 191 -2.53 -8.83 -9.71
C ARG A 191 -1.01 -8.82 -9.75
N TRP A 192 -0.46 -9.43 -10.80
CA TRP A 192 0.95 -9.40 -11.15
C TRP A 192 1.22 -8.38 -12.26
N VAL A 193 2.33 -7.66 -12.16
CA VAL A 193 2.84 -6.74 -13.19
C VAL A 193 4.35 -6.90 -13.29
N ARG A 194 4.85 -7.01 -14.52
CA ARG A 194 6.28 -7.00 -14.81
C ARG A 194 6.74 -5.59 -15.14
N VAL A 195 7.81 -5.14 -14.49
CA VAL A 195 8.49 -3.87 -14.72
C VAL A 195 9.84 -4.13 -15.38
N THR A 196 10.09 -3.45 -16.49
CA THR A 196 11.34 -3.51 -17.27
C THR A 196 11.96 -2.12 -17.46
N ASP A 197 11.42 -1.09 -16.80
CA ASP A 197 11.94 0.27 -16.91
C ASP A 197 13.31 0.38 -16.23
N ALA A 198 14.35 0.59 -17.04
CA ALA A 198 15.73 0.68 -16.57
C ALA A 198 15.94 1.77 -15.50
N ARG A 199 15.16 2.86 -15.51
CA ARG A 199 15.26 3.92 -14.49
C ARG A 199 14.77 3.44 -13.13
N VAL A 200 13.62 2.75 -13.12
CA VAL A 200 13.07 2.15 -11.89
C VAL A 200 14.02 1.07 -11.36
N LEU A 201 14.51 0.19 -12.24
CA LEU A 201 15.39 -0.90 -11.84
C LEU A 201 16.76 -0.41 -11.34
N ALA A 202 17.33 0.60 -11.99
CA ALA A 202 18.55 1.26 -11.52
C ALA A 202 18.32 1.97 -10.18
N TYR A 203 17.17 2.62 -10.00
CA TYR A 203 16.79 3.27 -8.75
C TYR A 203 16.65 2.27 -7.59
N LEU A 204 15.96 1.14 -7.80
CA LEU A 204 15.81 0.11 -6.78
C LEU A 204 17.16 -0.47 -6.36
N ALA A 205 18.05 -0.71 -7.32
CA ALA A 205 19.39 -1.19 -7.04
C ALA A 205 20.26 -0.14 -6.32
N SER A 206 20.25 1.12 -6.74
CA SER A 206 21.07 2.16 -6.09
C SER A 206 20.59 2.53 -4.69
N THR A 207 19.28 2.51 -4.46
CA THR A 207 18.68 2.96 -3.20
C THR A 207 18.54 1.85 -2.17
N TYR A 208 18.18 0.63 -2.60
CA TYR A 208 17.78 -0.45 -1.70
C TYR A 208 18.64 -1.71 -1.78
N ALA A 209 19.67 -1.77 -2.64
CA ALA A 209 20.53 -2.95 -2.78
C ALA A 209 20.96 -3.55 -1.43
N GLY A 210 20.85 -4.87 -1.33
CA GLY A 210 21.15 -5.64 -0.13
C GLY A 210 20.04 -5.70 0.92
N ARG A 211 18.90 -5.00 0.76
CA ARG A 211 17.74 -5.09 1.65
C ARG A 211 16.70 -6.11 1.16
N THR A 212 16.05 -6.88 2.00
CA THR A 212 14.99 -7.79 1.48
C THR A 212 13.65 -7.07 1.21
N SER A 213 13.50 -5.85 1.72
CA SER A 213 12.28 -5.05 1.58
C SER A 213 12.51 -3.54 1.73
N PHE A 214 11.53 -2.75 1.30
CA PHE A 214 11.48 -1.30 1.49
C PHE A 214 10.04 -0.79 1.68
N PRO A 215 9.85 0.34 2.39
CA PRO A 215 8.54 0.94 2.59
C PRO A 215 8.06 1.72 1.37
N ALA A 216 6.75 1.74 1.18
CA ALA A 216 6.06 2.41 0.08
C ALA A 216 4.68 2.93 0.50
N THR A 217 4.14 3.84 -0.30
CA THR A 217 2.75 4.30 -0.27
C THR A 217 2.03 3.87 -1.54
N VAL A 218 0.81 3.39 -1.38
CA VAL A 218 -0.03 2.96 -2.49
C VAL A 218 -1.18 3.94 -2.67
N GLN A 219 -1.24 4.56 -3.84
CA GLN A 219 -2.41 5.28 -4.30
C GLN A 219 -3.34 4.31 -5.02
N VAL A 220 -4.62 4.31 -4.68
CA VAL A 220 -5.66 3.51 -5.34
C VAL A 220 -6.70 4.46 -5.92
N ASN A 221 -6.78 4.53 -7.24
CA ASN A 221 -7.83 5.25 -7.94
C ASN A 221 -8.90 4.25 -8.37
N VAL A 222 -10.16 4.51 -8.02
CA VAL A 222 -11.29 3.61 -8.31
C VAL A 222 -12.53 4.41 -8.67
N SER A 223 -13.28 3.93 -9.66
CA SER A 223 -14.65 4.36 -9.92
C SER A 223 -15.63 3.49 -9.15
N VAL A 224 -16.46 4.11 -8.30
CA VAL A 224 -17.41 3.44 -7.41
C VAL A 224 -18.84 3.79 -7.81
N ALA A 225 -19.70 2.79 -7.98
CA ALA A 225 -21.14 2.96 -8.20
C ALA A 225 -21.95 2.03 -7.29
N LEU A 226 -23.03 2.53 -6.68
CA LEU A 226 -23.94 1.72 -5.88
C LEU A 226 -24.99 1.06 -6.76
N VAL A 227 -25.24 -0.22 -6.50
CA VAL A 227 -26.23 -1.06 -7.19
C VAL A 227 -27.30 -1.47 -6.20
N THR A 228 -28.48 -0.89 -6.35
CA THR A 228 -29.65 -1.20 -5.50
C THR A 228 -30.51 -2.26 -6.17
N THR A 229 -30.74 -3.38 -5.49
CA THR A 229 -31.56 -4.48 -6.04
C THR A 229 -33.06 -4.20 -5.96
N VAL A 230 -33.51 -3.41 -4.97
CA VAL A 230 -34.93 -3.11 -4.74
C VAL A 230 -35.55 -2.31 -5.87
N VAL A 231 -34.79 -1.36 -6.44
CA VAL A 231 -35.25 -0.48 -7.53
C VAL A 231 -34.50 -0.79 -8.85
N LYS A 232 -33.62 -1.80 -8.86
CA LYS A 232 -32.67 -2.08 -9.96
C LYS A 232 -32.01 -0.81 -10.50
N ARG A 233 -31.59 0.07 -9.59
CA ARG A 233 -30.99 1.36 -9.93
C ARG A 233 -29.50 1.34 -9.62
N THR A 234 -28.71 1.80 -10.58
CA THR A 234 -27.28 2.04 -10.44
C THR A 234 -27.05 3.55 -10.35
N THR A 235 -26.25 4.00 -9.39
CA THR A 235 -25.86 5.41 -9.28
C THR A 235 -24.82 5.77 -10.35
N ASN A 236 -24.64 7.06 -10.60
CA ASN A 236 -23.53 7.51 -11.43
C ASN A 236 -22.20 7.10 -10.76
N PRO A 237 -21.24 6.55 -11.52
CA PRO A 237 -19.92 6.23 -10.99
C PRO A 237 -19.20 7.49 -10.50
N LYS A 238 -18.58 7.40 -9.33
CA LYS A 238 -17.74 8.45 -8.76
C LYS A 238 -16.30 7.96 -8.69
N ASN A 239 -15.36 8.73 -9.22
CA ASN A 239 -13.94 8.46 -9.05
C ASN A 239 -13.49 8.93 -7.66
N VAL A 240 -12.82 8.05 -6.94
CA VAL A 240 -12.31 8.30 -5.60
C VAL A 240 -10.86 7.83 -5.53
N ASN A 241 -10.02 8.68 -4.95
CA ASN A 241 -8.63 8.34 -4.64
C ASN A 241 -8.53 7.91 -3.18
N HIS A 242 -7.91 6.76 -2.96
CA HIS A 242 -7.55 6.24 -1.66
C HIS A 242 -6.04 6.11 -1.55
N TRP A 243 -5.56 6.19 -0.31
CA TRP A 243 -4.14 6.10 0.01
C TRP A 243 -3.94 5.07 1.10
N CYS A 244 -2.97 4.17 0.91
CA CYS A 244 -2.62 3.12 1.85
C CYS A 244 -1.13 3.31 2.20
N SER A 245 -0.84 3.58 3.47
CA SER A 245 0.53 3.78 3.96
C SER A 245 0.61 3.41 5.44
N VAL A 246 1.69 2.81 5.93
CA VAL A 246 2.90 2.37 5.20
C VAL A 246 2.71 0.92 4.73
N VAL A 247 3.08 0.63 3.47
CA VAL A 247 3.06 -0.73 2.89
C VAL A 247 4.50 -1.19 2.66
N THR A 248 4.77 -2.49 2.81
CA THR A 248 6.09 -3.06 2.57
C THR A 248 6.16 -3.69 1.19
N VAL A 249 7.19 -3.37 0.41
CA VAL A 249 7.54 -4.07 -0.83
C VAL A 249 8.71 -4.98 -0.53
N GLY A 250 8.61 -6.28 -0.82
CA GLY A 250 9.64 -7.25 -0.43
C GLY A 250 9.70 -8.50 -1.28
N LEU A 251 10.83 -9.20 -1.20
CA LEU A 251 11.06 -10.48 -1.89
C LEU A 251 10.28 -11.65 -1.29
N ASP A 252 9.92 -11.53 -0.02
CA ASP A 252 9.28 -12.60 0.74
C ASP A 252 7.79 -12.68 0.44
N GLU A 253 7.20 -13.87 0.56
CA GLU A 253 5.75 -13.99 0.55
C GLU A 253 5.16 -13.24 1.76
N PRO A 254 3.97 -12.63 1.61
CA PRO A 254 3.34 -11.94 2.72
C PRO A 254 3.03 -12.92 3.86
N SER A 255 3.37 -12.55 5.09
CA SER A 255 2.98 -13.33 6.26
C SER A 255 1.45 -13.46 6.32
N THR A 256 0.95 -14.69 6.43
CA THR A 256 -0.49 -14.98 6.52
C THR A 256 -1.13 -14.44 7.80
N THR A 257 -0.33 -13.98 8.76
CA THR A 257 -0.80 -13.40 10.02
C THR A 257 -0.62 -11.88 10.08
N ALA A 258 -0.06 -11.26 9.03
CA ALA A 258 0.15 -9.81 9.02
C ALA A 258 -1.18 -9.07 8.80
N ASP A 259 -1.34 -7.95 9.50
CA ASP A 259 -2.54 -7.13 9.37
C ASP A 259 -2.63 -6.47 7.99
N ALA A 260 -3.85 -6.29 7.49
CA ALA A 260 -4.09 -5.53 6.28
C ALA A 260 -3.90 -4.03 6.53
N VAL A 261 -3.29 -3.32 5.59
CA VAL A 261 -3.13 -1.87 5.66
C VAL A 261 -4.36 -1.21 5.05
N ARG A 262 -5.19 -0.60 5.90
CA ARG A 262 -6.41 0.11 5.50
C ARG A 262 -6.07 1.41 4.77
N CYS A 263 -6.80 1.66 3.69
CA CYS A 263 -6.65 2.88 2.90
C CYS A 263 -7.65 3.94 3.35
N TRP A 264 -7.26 5.21 3.32
CA TRP A 264 -8.15 6.34 3.58
C TRP A 264 -8.45 7.09 2.28
N ALA A 265 -9.68 7.58 2.11
CA ALA A 265 -10.05 8.43 0.99
C ALA A 265 -9.56 9.87 1.27
N GLY A 266 -9.04 10.56 0.26
CA GLY A 266 -8.63 11.95 0.43
C GLY A 266 -7.77 12.51 -0.70
N GLU A 267 -7.39 13.77 -0.53
CA GLU A 267 -6.39 14.44 -1.37
C GLU A 267 -5.03 13.75 -1.23
N GLU A 268 -4.14 14.04 -2.18
CA GLU A 268 -2.77 13.55 -2.15
C GLU A 268 -2.12 13.93 -0.80
N PRO A 269 -1.49 12.97 -0.10
CA PRO A 269 -0.87 13.26 1.17
C PRO A 269 0.14 14.41 1.02
N PRO A 270 0.20 15.35 1.99
CA PRO A 270 1.04 16.53 1.90
C PRO A 270 2.50 16.25 1.59
N TYR A 271 2.97 15.08 2.03
CA TYR A 271 4.33 14.63 1.84
C TYR A 271 4.67 14.22 0.41
N LEU A 272 3.69 13.90 -0.45
CA LEU A 272 3.91 13.48 -1.85
C LEU A 272 3.87 14.64 -2.86
N PHE A 273 3.50 15.86 -2.44
CA PHE A 273 3.41 17.00 -3.35
C PHE A 273 4.79 17.36 -3.95
N GLY A 274 4.88 17.31 -5.29
CA GLY A 274 5.92 18.00 -6.06
C GLY A 274 7.21 17.24 -6.37
N SER A 275 7.35 15.94 -6.05
CA SER A 275 8.64 15.23 -6.26
C SER A 275 8.56 13.79 -6.75
N VAL A 276 7.42 13.30 -7.28
CA VAL A 276 7.40 11.93 -7.82
C VAL A 276 7.92 11.93 -9.26
N LEU A 277 9.12 11.40 -9.46
CA LEU A 277 9.65 11.08 -10.78
C LEU A 277 8.74 9.99 -11.39
N SER A 278 7.94 10.37 -12.38
CA SER A 278 7.10 9.42 -13.11
C SER A 278 7.88 8.82 -14.28
N ALA A 279 7.87 7.49 -14.39
CA ALA A 279 8.24 6.82 -15.63
C ALA A 279 7.26 7.23 -16.76
N PRO A 280 7.75 7.48 -17.99
CA PRO A 280 6.87 7.76 -19.12
C PRO A 280 5.97 6.54 -19.40
N PRO A 281 4.74 6.75 -19.93
CA PRO A 281 3.85 5.64 -20.28
C PRO A 281 4.54 4.70 -21.27
N PRO A 282 4.29 3.37 -21.18
CA PRO A 282 4.89 2.42 -22.09
C PRO A 282 4.53 2.79 -23.53
N ALA A 283 5.53 2.79 -24.41
CA ALA A 283 5.31 2.97 -25.84
C ALA A 283 4.42 1.82 -26.35
N SER A 284 3.26 2.19 -26.90
CA SER A 284 2.31 1.29 -27.57
C SER A 284 2.80 0.85 -28.94
#